data_AF-I0UTX8-F1
#
_entry.id   AF-I0UTX8-F1
#
_cell.length_a   1.000
_cell.length_b   1.000
_cell.length_c   1.000
_cell.angle_alpha   90.00
_cell.angle_beta   90.00
_cell.angle_gamma   90.00
#
_symmetry.space_group_name_H-M   'P 1'
#
loop_
_entity.id
_entity.type
_entity.pdbx_description
1 polymer ?
#
loop_
_entity_poly.entity_id
_entity_poly.type
_entity_poly.pdbx_seq_one_letter_code
_entity_poly.pdbx_strand_id
1 'polypeptide(L)'
;MEGETDFAFEGILPLVWSRSYYSDQDGTGWLGEGWSVPGCQRIIRDAAGLAYIDDQGRLFPLPEVDEDDEEPVLFESEQIWFSKNPDGHYVIASLDGSIALRFAPLVVAEDGSDEDSTLFPLVAVEDANGNHQRFVYHVGRSAAIRHRRQRSGVLAELRQCGGRAISLRRQQTS
;
A
#
# COMPACT_ATOMS: atom_id res chain seq x y z
N MET A 1 -23.69 -11.41 -6.48
CA MET A 1 -22.41 -11.97 -6.96
C MET A 1 -21.65 -12.33 -5.70
N GLU A 2 -21.88 -13.54 -5.19
CA GLU A 2 -21.22 -14.04 -3.98
C GLU A 2 -19.93 -14.75 -4.39
N GLY A 3 -18.80 -14.46 -3.73
CA GLY A 3 -17.71 -15.44 -3.61
C GLY A 3 -16.40 -15.19 -4.35
N GLU A 4 -15.78 -14.00 -4.24
CA GLU A 4 -14.35 -13.83 -4.61
C GLU A 4 -13.44 -13.49 -3.41
N THR A 5 -13.85 -13.85 -2.20
CA THR A 5 -12.98 -13.75 -1.01
C THR A 5 -12.19 -15.04 -0.86
N ASP A 6 -10.86 -15.00 -0.98
CA ASP A 6 -10.01 -16.16 -0.67
C ASP A 6 -9.97 -16.38 0.87
N PHE A 7 -9.82 -15.31 1.65
CA PHE A 7 -9.91 -15.31 3.12
C PHE A 7 -10.16 -13.89 3.64
N ALA A 8 -10.65 -13.78 4.88
CA ALA A 8 -10.83 -12.49 5.53
C ALA A 8 -10.34 -12.55 6.98
N PHE A 9 -9.89 -11.39 7.47
CA PHE A 9 -9.63 -11.13 8.87
C PHE A 9 -10.66 -10.13 9.37
N GLU A 10 -11.55 -10.63 10.23
CA GLU A 10 -12.50 -9.79 10.93
C GLU A 10 -11.78 -8.92 11.97
N GLY A 11 -12.30 -7.72 12.17
CA GLY A 11 -11.76 -6.72 13.08
C GLY A 11 -12.39 -5.36 12.80
N ILE A 12 -11.99 -4.34 13.56
CA ILE A 12 -12.49 -2.97 13.33
C ILE A 12 -12.06 -2.45 11.97
N LEU A 13 -10.83 -2.73 11.57
CA LEU A 13 -10.32 -2.48 10.23
C LEU A 13 -10.11 -3.84 9.54
N PRO A 14 -11.16 -4.42 8.93
CA PRO A 14 -11.10 -5.77 8.38
C PRO A 14 -10.18 -5.80 7.16
N LEU A 15 -9.48 -6.93 6.99
CA LEU A 15 -8.76 -7.23 5.76
C LEU A 15 -9.51 -8.33 5.03
N VAL A 16 -10.11 -7.98 3.90
CA VAL A 16 -10.71 -8.95 2.99
C VAL A 16 -9.69 -9.20 1.89
N TRP A 17 -9.21 -10.43 1.78
CA TRP A 17 -8.29 -10.82 0.73
C TRP A 17 -9.04 -11.46 -0.43
N SER A 18 -8.83 -10.89 -1.61
CA SER A 18 -9.29 -11.39 -2.89
C SER A 18 -8.17 -11.24 -3.92
N ARG A 19 -8.30 -11.98 -5.03
CA ARG A 19 -7.43 -11.85 -6.19
C ARG A 19 -8.28 -11.48 -7.38
N SER A 20 -7.92 -10.37 -8.04
CA SER A 20 -8.58 -9.93 -9.25
C SER A 20 -7.62 -10.07 -10.44
N TYR A 21 -8.16 -10.46 -11.59
CA TYR A 21 -7.40 -10.50 -12.85
C TYR A 21 -7.95 -9.48 -13.84
N TYR A 22 -7.06 -8.65 -14.38
CA TYR A 22 -7.34 -7.62 -15.37
C TYR A 22 -6.38 -7.82 -16.54
N SER A 23 -6.91 -8.12 -17.74
CA SER A 23 -6.08 -8.44 -18.91
C SER A 23 -5.35 -7.24 -19.49
N ASP A 24 -5.82 -6.03 -19.19
CA ASP A 24 -5.31 -4.73 -19.63
C ASP A 24 -4.45 -4.03 -18.56
N GLN A 25 -4.23 -4.69 -17.42
CA GLN A 25 -3.38 -4.15 -16.37
C GLN A 25 -1.91 -4.48 -16.64
N ASP A 26 -1.16 -3.46 -17.05
CA ASP A 26 0.28 -3.55 -17.21
C ASP A 26 1.01 -3.59 -15.86
N GLY A 27 2.10 -4.36 -15.82
CA GLY A 27 3.00 -4.46 -14.68
C GLY A 27 2.70 -5.64 -13.73
N THR A 28 3.69 -5.95 -12.89
CA THR A 28 3.60 -7.07 -11.95
C THR A 28 3.06 -6.62 -10.59
N GLY A 29 1.80 -6.96 -10.30
CA GLY A 29 1.30 -7.01 -8.93
C GLY A 29 1.96 -8.15 -8.15
N TRP A 30 1.50 -8.41 -6.93
CA TRP A 30 2.13 -9.41 -6.08
C TRP A 30 2.06 -10.86 -6.61
N LEU A 31 1.22 -11.14 -7.60
CA LEU A 31 1.06 -12.47 -8.21
C LEU A 31 1.50 -12.53 -9.67
N GLY A 32 2.12 -11.45 -10.19
CA GLY A 32 2.52 -11.34 -11.58
C GLY A 32 1.63 -10.39 -12.38
N GLU A 33 1.83 -10.40 -13.70
CA GLU A 33 1.12 -9.55 -14.66
C GLU A 33 -0.38 -9.84 -14.68
N GLY A 34 -1.17 -8.77 -14.77
CA GLY A 34 -2.64 -8.83 -14.78
C GLY A 34 -3.28 -9.20 -13.44
N TRP A 35 -2.53 -9.53 -12.38
CA TRP A 35 -3.09 -9.86 -11.07
C TRP A 35 -2.98 -8.71 -10.08
N SER A 36 -4.06 -8.49 -9.33
CA SER A 36 -4.07 -7.60 -8.17
C SER A 36 -4.57 -8.29 -6.90
N VAL A 37 -4.04 -7.82 -5.76
CA VAL A 37 -4.40 -8.22 -4.39
C VAL A 37 -4.34 -6.99 -3.50
N PRO A 38 -5.02 -6.99 -2.33
CA PRO A 38 -4.84 -5.94 -1.35
C PRO A 38 -3.35 -5.74 -1.00
N GLY A 39 -2.86 -4.50 -1.11
CA GLY A 39 -1.45 -4.16 -0.91
C GLY A 39 -0.64 -3.96 -2.18
N CYS A 40 -1.22 -4.20 -3.37
CA CYS A 40 -0.55 -3.90 -4.63
C CYS A 40 -0.35 -2.41 -4.89
N GLN A 41 -1.06 -1.53 -4.17
CA GLN A 41 -0.97 -0.09 -4.36
C GLN A 41 0.45 0.43 -4.10
N ARG A 42 0.86 1.41 -4.90
CA ARG A 42 2.22 1.96 -4.85
C ARG A 42 2.27 3.34 -5.50
N ILE A 43 3.20 4.15 -5.02
CA ILE A 43 3.62 5.37 -5.70
C ILE A 43 4.94 5.07 -6.44
N ILE A 44 5.06 5.57 -7.66
CA ILE A 44 6.30 5.57 -8.41
C ILE A 44 6.78 7.00 -8.62
N ARG A 45 8.09 7.18 -8.71
CA ARG A 45 8.72 8.46 -9.05
C ARG A 45 9.52 8.31 -10.33
N ASP A 46 9.32 9.24 -11.24
CA ASP A 46 10.12 9.38 -12.46
C ASP A 46 10.40 10.87 -12.77
N ALA A 47 10.89 11.16 -13.97
CA ALA A 47 11.23 12.53 -14.40
C ALA A 47 10.01 13.47 -14.52
N ALA A 48 8.79 12.93 -14.60
CA ALA A 48 7.55 13.70 -14.63
C ALA A 48 6.96 13.92 -13.23
N GLY A 49 7.56 13.35 -12.18
CA GLY A 49 7.12 13.49 -10.79
C GLY A 49 6.59 12.19 -10.20
N LEU A 50 5.60 12.31 -9.31
CA LEU A 50 4.98 11.17 -8.64
C LEU A 50 3.74 10.70 -9.40
N ALA A 51 3.55 9.38 -9.46
CA ALA A 51 2.30 8.79 -9.93
C ALA A 51 1.84 7.70 -8.98
N TYR A 52 0.53 7.60 -8.77
CA TYR A 52 -0.09 6.54 -7.99
C TYR A 52 -0.60 5.44 -8.90
N ILE A 53 -0.37 4.20 -8.49
CA ILE A 53 -0.96 3.00 -9.07
C ILE A 53 -1.92 2.43 -8.02
N ASP A 54 -3.22 2.47 -8.32
CA ASP A 54 -4.27 2.01 -7.41
C ASP A 54 -4.37 0.47 -7.34
N ASP A 55 -5.36 -0.03 -6.61
CA ASP A 55 -5.56 -1.47 -6.41
C ASP A 55 -6.04 -2.21 -7.66
N GLN A 56 -6.46 -1.51 -8.71
CA GLN A 56 -6.79 -2.07 -10.02
C GLN A 56 -5.65 -1.87 -11.02
N GLY A 57 -4.53 -1.27 -10.57
CA GLY A 57 -3.38 -0.97 -11.41
C GLY A 57 -3.56 0.24 -12.31
N ARG A 58 -4.61 1.05 -12.12
CA ARG A 58 -4.78 2.31 -12.84
C ARG A 58 -3.72 3.31 -12.36
N LEU A 59 -3.03 3.92 -13.32
CA LEU A 59 -1.96 4.88 -13.09
C LEU A 59 -2.47 6.30 -13.33
N PHE A 60 -2.22 7.20 -12.39
CA PHE A 60 -2.43 8.63 -12.58
C PHE A 60 -1.38 9.48 -11.87
N PRO A 61 -1.00 10.65 -12.42
CA PRO A 61 -0.02 11.55 -11.80
C PRO A 61 -0.61 12.14 -10.52
N LEU A 62 0.21 12.22 -9.46
CA LEU A 62 -0.13 12.90 -8.21
C LEU A 62 0.27 14.37 -8.27
N PRO A 63 -0.43 15.26 -7.55
CA PRO A 63 0.01 16.65 -7.44
C PRO A 63 1.36 16.73 -6.72
N GLU A 64 2.12 17.79 -7.01
CA GLU A 64 3.33 18.11 -6.25
C GLU A 64 2.95 18.45 -4.80
N VAL A 65 3.78 17.98 -3.87
CA VAL A 65 3.67 18.28 -2.43
C VAL A 65 5.03 18.76 -1.97
N ASP A 66 5.07 19.90 -1.30
CA ASP A 66 6.29 20.42 -0.67
C ASP A 66 6.50 19.68 0.67
N GLU A 67 7.77 19.43 1.03
CA GLU A 67 8.12 18.86 2.33
C GLU A 67 7.88 19.84 3.47
N ASP A 68 7.90 21.14 3.17
CA ASP A 68 7.65 22.22 4.11
C ASP A 68 6.16 22.55 4.28
N ASP A 69 5.28 22.01 3.41
CA ASP A 69 3.84 22.24 3.47
C ASP A 69 3.16 21.27 4.44
N GLU A 70 2.64 21.82 5.54
CA GLU A 70 1.93 21.04 6.58
C GLU A 70 0.51 20.63 6.14
N GLU A 71 -0.06 21.25 5.10
CA GLU A 71 -1.43 21.00 4.65
C GLU A 71 -1.50 20.01 3.48
N PRO A 72 -2.40 19.01 3.51
CA PRO A 72 -2.58 18.10 2.39
C PRO A 72 -3.20 18.81 1.19
N VAL A 73 -2.77 18.41 -0.01
CA VAL A 73 -3.30 18.91 -1.29
C VAL A 73 -4.54 18.11 -1.69
N LEU A 74 -5.62 18.81 -2.03
CA LEU A 74 -6.83 18.19 -2.59
C LEU A 74 -6.59 17.81 -4.04
N PHE A 75 -6.75 16.53 -4.38
CA PHE A 75 -6.82 16.09 -5.77
C PHE A 75 -8.27 15.88 -6.19
N GLU A 76 -8.89 16.94 -6.73
CA GLU A 76 -10.32 16.96 -7.02
C GLU A 76 -10.79 15.87 -7.99
N SER A 77 -10.03 15.53 -9.03
CA SER A 77 -10.49 14.51 -10.00
C SER A 77 -10.54 13.10 -9.42
N GLU A 78 -9.63 12.79 -8.49
CA GLU A 78 -9.54 11.46 -7.85
C GLU A 78 -10.22 11.42 -6.48
N GLN A 79 -10.72 12.56 -5.99
CA GLN A 79 -11.41 12.68 -4.70
C GLN A 79 -10.57 12.13 -3.54
N ILE A 80 -9.31 12.57 -3.46
CA ILE A 80 -8.36 12.20 -2.40
C ILE A 80 -7.62 13.42 -1.88
N TRP A 81 -7.14 13.31 -0.64
CA TRP A 81 -6.11 14.18 -0.08
C TRP A 81 -4.75 13.53 -0.24
N PHE A 82 -3.75 14.31 -0.68
CA PHE A 82 -2.37 13.84 -0.84
C PHE A 82 -1.40 14.72 -0.06
N SER A 83 -0.47 14.11 0.68
CA SER A 83 0.57 14.83 1.43
C SER A 83 1.84 14.00 1.57
N LYS A 84 2.92 14.66 2.01
CA LYS A 84 4.12 14.00 2.54
C LYS A 84 4.26 14.40 4.01
N ASN A 85 4.37 13.42 4.90
CA ASN A 85 4.56 13.69 6.32
C ASN A 85 6.03 14.03 6.61
N PRO A 86 6.31 14.64 7.78
CA PRO A 86 7.68 14.86 8.26
C PRO A 86 8.50 13.58 8.47
N ASP A 87 7.87 12.41 8.57
CA ASP A 87 8.56 11.11 8.64
C ASP A 87 8.97 10.57 7.24
N GLY A 88 8.77 11.36 6.19
CA GLY A 88 9.07 11.02 4.81
C GLY A 88 8.01 10.14 4.13
N HIS A 89 6.93 9.76 4.83
CA HIS A 89 5.89 8.93 4.24
C HIS A 89 4.92 9.78 3.42
N TYR A 90 4.66 9.34 2.19
CA TYR A 90 3.54 9.85 1.41
C TYR A 90 2.21 9.28 1.95
N VAL A 91 1.17 10.11 1.95
CA VAL A 91 -0.16 9.75 2.44
C VAL A 91 -1.20 10.06 1.37
N ILE A 92 -2.06 9.07 1.09
CA ILE A 92 -3.30 9.27 0.34
C ILE A 92 -4.46 8.99 1.30
N ALA A 93 -5.33 9.97 1.53
CA ALA A 93 -6.50 9.82 2.40
C ALA A 93 -7.81 10.05 1.64
N SER A 94 -8.85 9.35 2.06
CA SER A 94 -10.22 9.63 1.60
C SER A 94 -10.66 11.03 2.03
N LEU A 95 -11.59 11.65 1.29
CA LEU A 95 -12.06 13.01 1.60
C LEU A 95 -12.68 13.15 3.00
N ASP A 96 -13.28 12.08 3.51
CA ASP A 96 -13.89 12.02 4.84
C ASP A 96 -12.89 11.63 5.94
N GLY A 97 -11.63 11.37 5.59
CA GLY A 97 -10.58 10.93 6.52
C GLY A 97 -10.81 9.55 7.11
N SER A 98 -11.78 8.77 6.62
CA SER A 98 -12.10 7.45 7.15
C SER A 98 -10.96 6.44 6.97
N ILE A 99 -10.22 6.54 5.87
CA ILE A 99 -9.07 5.70 5.53
C ILE A 99 -7.91 6.57 5.04
N ALA A 100 -6.71 6.23 5.51
CA ALA A 100 -5.44 6.75 5.02
C ALA A 100 -4.52 5.61 4.60
N LEU A 101 -3.88 5.76 3.45
CA LEU A 101 -2.85 4.87 2.90
C LEU A 101 -1.49 5.54 3.08
N ARG A 102 -0.52 4.83 3.66
CA ARG A 102 0.85 5.31 3.82
C ARG A 102 1.80 4.57 2.89
N PHE A 103 2.69 5.31 2.25
CA PHE A 103 3.70 4.79 1.31
C PHE A 103 5.08 5.28 1.73
N ALA A 104 6.07 4.39 1.68
CA ALA A 104 7.44 4.69 2.07
C ALA A 104 8.42 3.89 1.22
N PRO A 105 9.62 4.41 0.95
CA PRO A 105 10.65 3.66 0.23
C PRO A 105 11.11 2.45 1.05
N LEU A 106 11.52 1.38 0.39
CA LEU A 106 12.03 0.18 1.08
C LEU A 106 13.50 0.28 1.48
N VAL A 107 14.23 1.18 0.83
CA VAL A 107 15.62 1.50 1.10
C VAL A 107 15.70 3.01 1.16
N VAL A 108 16.23 3.52 2.26
CA VAL A 108 16.48 4.95 2.46
C VAL A 108 17.97 5.18 2.35
N ALA A 109 18.39 6.32 1.82
CA ALA A 109 19.80 6.70 1.83
C ALA A 109 20.31 6.87 3.28
N GLU A 110 21.64 6.88 3.47
CA GLU A 110 22.24 6.96 4.82
C GLU A 110 21.86 8.26 5.56
N ASP A 111 21.57 9.31 4.81
CA ASP A 111 21.13 10.61 5.32
C ASP A 111 19.62 10.67 5.63
N GLY A 112 18.88 9.59 5.38
CA GLY A 112 17.43 9.54 5.58
C GLY A 112 16.62 10.06 4.41
N SER A 113 17.25 10.48 3.30
CA SER A 113 16.54 10.98 2.13
C SER A 113 15.92 9.85 1.30
N ASP A 114 14.82 10.18 0.63
CA ASP A 114 14.17 9.32 -0.35
C ASP A 114 14.42 9.76 -1.81
N GLU A 115 15.31 10.73 -2.05
CA GLU A 115 15.50 11.39 -3.35
C GLU A 115 15.75 10.38 -4.49
N ASP A 116 16.60 9.38 -4.24
CA ASP A 116 16.95 8.32 -5.19
C ASP A 116 15.90 7.21 -5.31
N SER A 117 14.85 7.23 -4.48
CA SER A 117 13.81 6.20 -4.48
C SER A 117 12.82 6.40 -5.62
N THR A 118 12.67 5.37 -6.46
CA THR A 118 11.71 5.37 -7.57
C THR A 118 10.42 4.61 -7.27
N LEU A 119 10.37 3.89 -6.13
CA LEU A 119 9.25 3.03 -5.75
C LEU A 119 8.92 3.14 -4.26
N PHE A 120 7.66 3.45 -3.98
CA PHE A 120 7.09 3.63 -2.65
C PHE A 120 5.88 2.71 -2.51
N PRO A 121 6.08 1.44 -2.09
CA PRO A 121 4.96 0.53 -1.90
C PRO A 121 4.07 0.95 -0.72
N LEU A 122 2.83 0.49 -0.73
CA LEU A 122 1.94 0.64 0.42
C LEU A 122 2.57 -0.04 1.64
N VAL A 123 2.74 0.71 2.74
CA VAL A 123 3.28 0.23 4.02
C VAL A 123 2.25 0.21 5.13
N ALA A 124 1.17 0.98 5.03
CA ALA A 124 0.05 0.89 5.97
C ALA A 124 -1.30 1.35 5.38
N VAL A 125 -2.37 0.76 5.91
CA VAL A 125 -3.75 1.24 5.80
C VAL A 125 -4.21 1.57 7.21
N GLU A 126 -4.66 2.79 7.45
CA GLU A 126 -5.04 3.29 8.76
C GLU A 126 -6.45 3.87 8.71
N ASP A 127 -7.25 3.66 9.76
CA ASP A 127 -8.54 4.31 9.91
C ASP A 127 -8.46 5.56 10.81
N ALA A 128 -9.53 6.36 10.81
CA ALA A 128 -9.65 7.56 11.64
C ALA A 128 -9.54 7.29 13.17
N ASN A 129 -9.68 6.04 13.60
CA ASN A 129 -9.59 5.63 15.01
C ASN A 129 -8.19 5.12 15.39
N GLY A 130 -7.23 5.17 14.46
CA GLY A 130 -5.85 4.72 14.66
C GLY A 130 -5.66 3.20 14.60
N ASN A 131 -6.65 2.44 14.14
CA ASN A 131 -6.45 1.03 13.80
C ASN A 131 -5.69 0.95 12.48
N HIS A 132 -4.77 -0.01 12.36
CA HIS A 132 -3.96 -0.10 11.16
C HIS A 132 -3.59 -1.53 10.76
N GLN A 133 -3.48 -1.70 9.45
CA GLN A 133 -2.87 -2.83 8.78
C GLN A 133 -1.51 -2.35 8.27
N ARG A 134 -0.44 -3.11 8.50
CA ARG A 134 0.92 -2.76 8.09
C ARG A 134 1.44 -3.78 7.09
N PHE A 135 2.07 -3.32 6.03
CA PHE A 135 2.72 -4.14 5.02
C PHE A 135 4.24 -4.06 5.24
N VAL A 136 4.86 -5.20 5.47
CA VAL A 136 6.27 -5.34 5.85
C VAL A 136 7.01 -6.04 4.73
N TYR A 137 7.98 -5.38 4.14
CA TYR A 137 8.77 -5.94 3.06
C TYR A 137 10.12 -6.45 3.58
N HIS A 138 10.54 -7.61 3.12
CA HIS A 138 11.83 -8.21 3.42
C HIS A 138 12.74 -8.21 2.18
N VAL A 139 14.04 -8.05 2.42
CA VAL A 139 15.08 -8.18 1.39
C VAL A 139 14.90 -9.53 0.68
N GLY A 140 14.67 -9.50 -0.64
CA GLY A 140 14.31 -10.69 -1.44
C GLY A 140 12.86 -10.74 -1.95
N ARG A 141 12.07 -9.67 -1.79
CA ARG A 141 10.69 -9.44 -2.33
C ARG A 141 9.52 -10.03 -1.54
N SER A 142 9.74 -10.56 -0.34
CA SER A 142 8.60 -11.06 0.46
C SER A 142 7.89 -9.91 1.18
N ALA A 143 6.57 -9.84 1.09
CA ALA A 143 5.73 -8.86 1.78
C ALA A 143 4.84 -9.55 2.82
N ALA A 144 4.77 -9.03 4.03
CA ALA A 144 3.95 -9.56 5.10
C ALA A 144 3.02 -8.50 5.66
N ILE A 145 1.72 -8.79 5.70
CA ILE A 145 0.70 -7.96 6.31
C ILE A 145 0.57 -8.30 7.80
N ARG A 146 0.73 -7.28 8.65
CA ARG A 146 0.58 -7.32 10.11
C ARG A 146 -0.57 -6.43 10.53
N HIS A 147 -1.54 -6.95 11.26
CA HIS A 147 -2.58 -6.12 11.91
C HIS A 147 -2.15 -5.68 13.31
N ARG A 148 -2.45 -4.42 13.69
CA ARG A 148 -2.22 -3.92 15.05
C ARG A 148 -3.40 -3.05 15.52
N ARG A 149 -3.93 -3.41 16.72
CA ARG A 149 -5.24 -3.06 17.34
C ARG A 149 -6.43 -3.50 16.47
N GLN A 150 -7.34 -4.41 16.87
CA GLN A 150 -7.76 -4.89 18.19
C GLN A 150 -7.48 -6.39 18.42
N ARG A 151 -7.00 -6.72 19.63
CA ARG A 151 -6.96 -8.03 20.32
C ARG A 151 -6.41 -9.30 19.62
N SER A 152 -6.23 -9.36 18.31
CA SER A 152 -5.59 -10.51 17.64
C SER A 152 -4.40 -10.04 16.81
N GLY A 153 -3.19 -10.46 17.18
CA GLY A 153 -1.98 -10.23 16.40
C GLY A 153 -1.97 -11.18 15.21
N VAL A 154 -2.74 -10.88 14.17
CA VAL A 154 -2.78 -11.70 12.96
C VAL A 154 -1.73 -11.21 11.97
N LEU A 155 -0.88 -12.16 11.56
CA LEU A 155 0.11 -11.99 10.51
C LEU A 155 -0.34 -12.82 9.30
N ALA A 156 -0.54 -12.16 8.16
CA ALA A 156 -0.58 -12.79 6.86
C ALA A 156 0.74 -12.51 6.15
N GLU A 157 1.48 -13.51 5.71
CA GLU A 157 2.75 -13.30 5.03
C GLU A 157 2.74 -13.92 3.65
N LEU A 158 2.95 -13.08 2.64
CA LEU A 158 3.20 -13.48 1.27
C LEU A 158 4.71 -13.51 1.01
N ARG A 159 5.24 -14.70 0.81
CA ARG A 159 6.60 -14.89 0.34
C ARG A 159 6.63 -14.88 -1.17
N GLN A 160 7.56 -14.11 -1.73
CA GLN A 160 7.85 -14.14 -3.16
C GLN A 160 9.30 -14.59 -3.40
N CYS A 161 9.51 -15.26 -4.53
CA CYS A 161 10.83 -15.58 -5.05
C CYS A 161 10.83 -15.31 -6.56
N GLY A 162 11.80 -14.54 -7.06
CA GLY A 162 11.89 -14.22 -8.49
C GLY A 162 10.67 -13.48 -9.06
N GLY A 163 9.95 -12.70 -8.24
CA GLY A 163 8.73 -11.98 -8.66
C GLY A 163 7.46 -12.84 -8.70
N ARG A 164 7.52 -14.10 -8.24
CA ARG A 164 6.34 -14.97 -8.09
C ARG A 164 6.06 -15.20 -6.62
N ALA A 165 4.78 -15.16 -6.24
CA ALA A 165 4.35 -15.66 -4.93
C ALA A 165 4.63 -17.15 -4.82
N ILE A 166 5.28 -17.55 -3.73
CA ILE A 166 5.65 -18.95 -3.44
C ILE A 166 4.95 -19.48 -2.18
N SER A 167 4.44 -18.61 -1.30
CA SER A 167 3.70 -19.02 -0.12
C SER A 167 2.89 -17.86 0.42
N LEU A 168 1.66 -18.14 0.83
CA LEU A 168 0.88 -17.27 1.70
C LEU A 168 0.61 -18.01 2.99
N ARG A 169 1.05 -17.45 4.13
CA ARG A 169 0.84 -18.06 5.45
C ARG A 169 0.05 -17.16 6.37
N ARG A 170 -0.86 -17.76 7.13
CA ARG A 170 -1.55 -17.15 8.25
C ARG A 170 -0.91 -17.61 9.55
N GLN A 171 -0.59 -16.67 10.43
CA GLN A 171 -0.18 -16.95 11.81
C GLN A 171 -1.00 -16.08 12.76
N GLN A 172 -1.58 -16.72 13.77
CA GLN A 172 -2.26 -16.04 14.87
C GLN A 172 -1.28 -16.02 16.03
N THR A 173 -0.79 -14.84 16.40
CA THR A 173 0.09 -14.71 17.57
C THR A 173 -0.79 -14.60 18.81
N SER A 174 -0.63 -15.54 19.75
CA SER A 174 -1.24 -15.49 21.09
C SER A 174 -0.79 -14.29 21.90
#